data_AF-A0A4S8IBU8-F1
#
_entry.id   AF-A0A4S8IBU8-F1
#
_cell.length_a   1.000
_cell.length_b   1.000
_cell.length_c   1.000
_cell.angle_alpha   90.00
_cell.angle_beta   90.00
_cell.angle_gamma   90.00
#
_symmetry.space_group_name_H-M   'P 1'
#
loop_
_entity.id
_entity.type
_entity.pdbx_description
1 polymer ?
#
loop_
_entity_poly.entity_id
_entity_poly.type
_entity_poly.pdbx_seq_one_letter_code
_entity_poly.pdbx_strand_id
1 'polypeptide(L)'
;MSTQKSRISDEEINELISKLQSLLPESRRRNLSRAWSASKLLKETCSYVKSLHREVDDLSGRLSHLTSTLDPDSPQAEIIRSILGS
;
A
#
# COMPACT_ATOMS: atom_id res chain seq x y z
N MET A 1 22.28 -29.50 20.79
CA MET A 1 22.56 -28.67 19.60
C MET A 1 21.98 -27.31 19.84
N SER A 2 22.83 -26.30 20.04
CA SER A 2 22.37 -24.94 20.33
C SER A 2 21.82 -24.33 19.06
N THR A 3 20.50 -24.13 18.99
CA THR A 3 19.86 -23.32 17.95
C THR A 3 20.46 -21.93 17.99
N GLN A 4 21.40 -21.67 17.09
CA GLN A 4 21.93 -20.36 16.81
C GLN A 4 20.75 -19.53 16.27
N LYS A 5 20.09 -18.82 17.18
CA LYS A 5 19.10 -17.81 16.85
C LYS A 5 19.84 -16.83 15.93
N SER A 6 19.57 -16.89 14.64
CA SER A 6 20.15 -16.01 13.61
C SER A 6 19.95 -14.58 14.09
N ARG A 7 21.02 -13.96 14.59
CA ARG A 7 20.99 -12.58 15.05
C ARG A 7 20.85 -11.74 13.79
N ILE A 8 19.71 -11.08 13.64
CA ILE A 8 19.49 -10.09 12.58
C ILE A 8 20.66 -9.10 12.67
N SER A 9 21.36 -8.93 11.55
CA SER A 9 22.49 -8.00 11.42
C SER A 9 22.02 -6.57 11.21
N ASP A 10 22.85 -5.60 11.58
CA ASP A 10 22.55 -4.17 11.35
C ASP A 10 22.40 -3.86 9.85
N GLU A 11 23.09 -4.60 8.98
CA GLU A 11 22.96 -4.48 7.52
C GLU A 11 21.55 -4.88 7.04
N GLU A 12 21.02 -6.01 7.52
CA GLU A 12 19.65 -6.44 7.22
C GLU A 12 18.61 -5.42 7.72
N ILE A 13 18.87 -4.78 8.86
CA ILE A 13 18.01 -3.71 9.41
C ILE A 13 18.06 -2.47 8.51
N ASN A 14 19.26 -2.06 8.06
CA ASN A 14 19.43 -0.90 7.18
C ASN A 14 18.78 -1.14 5.81
N GLU A 15 18.96 -2.32 5.22
CA GLU A 15 18.28 -2.68 3.97
C GLU A 15 16.75 -2.61 4.12
N LEU A 16 16.21 -3.11 5.24
CA LEU A 16 14.78 -3.06 5.51
C LEU A 16 14.30 -1.61 5.62
N ILE A 17 15.05 -0.75 6.31
CA ILE A 17 14.76 0.68 6.43
C ILE A 17 14.72 1.33 5.04
N SER A 18 15.71 1.08 4.18
CA SER A 18 15.75 1.62 2.82
C SER A 18 14.54 1.15 1.98
N LYS A 19 14.18 -0.14 2.06
CA LYS A 19 13.01 -0.70 1.36
C LYS A 19 11.70 -0.08 1.86
N LEU A 20 11.53 0.12 3.16
CA LEU A 20 10.33 0.75 3.73
C LEU A 20 10.23 2.22 3.32
N GLN A 21 11.34 2.96 3.31
CA GLN A 21 11.38 4.34 2.81
C GLN A 21 10.96 4.42 1.34
N SER A 22 11.42 3.47 0.50
CA SER A 22 11.06 3.39 -0.91
C SER A 22 9.63 2.91 -1.20
N LEU A 23 8.85 2.55 -0.19
CA LEU A 23 7.42 2.25 -0.33
C LEU A 23 6.52 3.45 0.01
N LEU A 24 7.04 4.42 0.74
CA LEU A 24 6.28 5.62 1.10
C LEU A 24 6.18 6.59 -0.10
N PRO A 25 5.10 7.38 -0.21
CA PRO A 25 4.94 8.37 -1.27
C PRO A 25 5.94 9.52 -1.14
N GLU A 26 6.32 10.14 -2.25
CA GLU A 26 7.35 11.21 -2.32
C GLU A 26 7.07 12.41 -1.38
N SER A 27 5.81 12.76 -1.18
CA SER A 27 5.40 13.80 -0.22
C SER A 27 5.77 13.45 1.22
N ARG A 28 5.68 12.17 1.57
CA ARG A 28 6.05 11.61 2.87
C ARG A 28 7.56 11.37 2.95
N ARG A 29 8.21 11.08 1.81
CA ARG A 29 9.67 11.05 1.67
C ARG A 29 10.33 12.40 1.84
N ARG A 30 9.69 13.51 1.44
CA ARG A 30 10.28 14.86 1.62
C ARG A 30 10.45 15.25 3.09
N ASN A 31 9.63 14.65 3.97
CA ASN A 31 9.78 14.71 5.42
C ASN A 31 10.94 13.84 5.98
N LEU A 32 11.69 13.09 5.12
CA LEU A 32 12.92 12.34 5.45
C LEU A 32 14.14 13.25 5.58
N SER A 33 14.04 14.54 5.23
CA SER A 33 15.08 15.54 5.53
C SER A 33 15.40 15.60 7.04
N ARG A 34 14.52 15.06 7.88
CA ARG A 34 14.80 14.69 9.27
C ARG A 34 14.99 13.18 9.34
N ALA A 35 16.15 12.71 9.80
CA ALA A 35 16.41 11.28 10.05
C ALA A 35 15.27 10.69 10.90
N TRP A 36 14.55 9.70 10.38
CA TRP A 36 13.50 9.00 11.11
C TRP A 36 14.12 7.87 11.92
N SER A 37 13.66 7.70 13.17
CA SER A 37 13.92 6.46 13.89
C SER A 37 13.26 5.29 13.16
N ALA A 38 13.82 4.09 13.27
CA ALA A 38 13.24 2.86 12.71
C ALA A 38 11.78 2.67 13.17
N SER A 39 11.47 2.98 14.43
CA SER A 39 10.11 2.94 14.99
C SER A 39 9.14 3.91 14.31
N LYS A 40 9.60 5.12 13.98
CA LYS A 40 8.78 6.11 13.28
C LYS A 40 8.53 5.69 11.83
N LEU A 41 9.56 5.22 11.13
CA LEU A 41 9.42 4.70 9.77
C LEU A 41 8.43 3.54 9.68
N LEU A 42 8.55 2.57 10.58
CA LEU A 42 7.63 1.45 10.66
C LEU A 42 6.19 1.94 10.90
N LYS A 43 5.99 2.86 11.85
CA LYS A 43 4.67 3.42 12.14
C LYS A 43 4.07 4.12 10.92
N GLU A 44 4.84 4.93 10.21
CA GLU A 44 4.36 5.62 9.02
C GLU A 44 4.09 4.67 7.86
N THR A 45 4.91 3.63 7.70
CA THR A 45 4.66 2.60 6.68
C THR A 45 3.38 1.82 6.98
N CYS A 46 3.18 1.40 8.24
CA CYS A 46 1.93 0.77 8.66
C CYS A 46 0.72 1.69 8.49
N SER A 47 0.87 2.99 8.78
CA SER A 47 -0.20 3.97 8.56
C SER A 47 -0.54 4.11 7.07
N TYR A 48 0.46 4.07 6.20
CA TYR A 48 0.27 4.16 4.76
C TYR A 48 -0.39 2.90 4.19
N VAL A 49 0.03 1.71 4.60
CA VAL A 49 -0.64 0.46 4.23
C VAL A 49 -2.12 0.49 4.64
N LYS A 50 -2.43 0.99 5.84
CA LYS A 50 -3.83 1.15 6.29
C LYS A 50 -4.62 2.17 5.46
N SER A 51 -4.00 3.25 4.98
CA SER A 51 -4.69 4.21 4.11
C SER A 51 -4.98 3.60 2.75
N LEU A 52 -3.99 2.90 2.17
CA LEU A 52 -4.16 2.19 0.91
C LEU A 52 -5.29 1.16 0.96
N HIS A 53 -5.37 0.36 2.03
CA HIS A 53 -6.49 -0.57 2.20
C HIS A 53 -7.85 0.15 2.21
N ARG A 54 -7.97 1.26 2.93
CA ARG A 54 -9.21 2.05 2.96
C ARG A 54 -9.55 2.64 1.59
N GLU A 55 -8.56 3.13 0.87
CA GLU A 55 -8.75 3.67 -0.49
C GLU A 55 -9.20 2.56 -1.45
N VAL A 56 -8.60 1.37 -1.36
CA VAL A 56 -9.04 0.20 -2.14
C VAL A 56 -10.46 -0.20 -1.78
N ASP A 57 -10.83 -0.24 -0.50
CA ASP A 57 -12.18 -0.59 -0.04
C ASP A 57 -13.22 0.44 -0.52
N ASP A 58 -12.92 1.74 -0.40
CA ASP A 58 -13.78 2.84 -0.88
C ASP A 58 -13.98 2.76 -2.40
N LEU A 59 -12.89 2.62 -3.16
CA LEU A 59 -12.94 2.51 -4.61
C LEU A 59 -13.72 1.26 -5.04
N SER A 60 -13.52 0.13 -4.36
CA SER A 60 -14.25 -1.12 -4.63
C SER A 60 -15.74 -0.97 -4.35
N GLY A 61 -16.11 -0.30 -3.25
CA GLY A 61 -17.51 -0.01 -2.92
C GLY A 61 -18.17 0.92 -3.94
N ARG A 62 -17.49 2.00 -4.34
CA ARG A 62 -17.98 2.95 -5.36
C ARG A 62 -18.14 2.28 -6.72
N LEU A 63 -17.19 1.43 -7.10
CA LEU A 63 -17.27 0.65 -8.34
C LEU A 63 -18.46 -0.30 -8.29
N SER A 64 -18.63 -1.06 -7.20
CA SER A 64 -19.73 -2.01 -7.03
C SER A 64 -21.10 -1.31 -7.08
N HIS A 65 -21.21 -0.13 -6.47
CA HIS A 65 -22.40 0.70 -6.56
C HIS A 65 -22.66 1.14 -8.01
N LEU A 66 -21.63 1.70 -8.66
CA LEU A 66 -21.74 2.15 -10.06
C LEU A 66 -22.22 1.01 -10.96
N THR A 67 -21.58 -0.16 -10.90
CA THR A 67 -21.98 -1.34 -11.70
C THR A 67 -23.36 -1.86 -11.36
N SER A 68 -23.84 -1.70 -10.11
CA SER A 68 -25.20 -2.11 -9.71
C SER A 68 -26.27 -1.14 -10.22
N THR A 69 -25.93 0.14 -10.41
CA THR A 69 -26.85 1.15 -10.96
C THR A 69 -26.86 1.21 -12.48
N LEU A 70 -25.84 0.63 -13.13
CA LEU A 70 -25.74 0.60 -14.58
C LEU A 70 -26.70 -0.43 -15.15
N ASP A 71 -27.39 -0.04 -16.23
CA ASP A 71 -28.09 -0.99 -17.08
C ASP A 71 -27.04 -1.94 -17.70
N PRO A 72 -27.12 -3.26 -17.43
CA PRO A 72 -26.13 -4.22 -17.89
C PRO A 72 -25.96 -4.24 -19.41
N ASP A 73 -26.96 -3.80 -20.18
CA ASP A 73 -26.94 -3.77 -21.64
C ASP A 73 -26.48 -2.42 -22.22
N SER A 74 -26.09 -1.47 -21.36
CA SER A 74 -25.61 -0.16 -21.80
C SER A 74 -24.15 -0.20 -22.29
N PRO A 75 -23.78 0.62 -23.30
CA PRO A 75 -22.40 0.69 -23.78
C PRO A 75 -21.40 1.14 -22.71
N GLN A 76 -21.87 1.89 -21.70
CA GLN A 76 -21.05 2.27 -20.54
C GLN A 76 -20.71 1.07 -19.65
N ALA A 77 -21.63 0.11 -19.49
CA ALA A 77 -21.37 -1.13 -18.76
C ALA A 77 -20.34 -1.99 -19.48
N GLU A 78 -20.38 -2.02 -20.81
CA GLU A 78 -19.43 -2.74 -21.65
C GLU A 78 -18.00 -2.19 -21.51
N ILE A 79 -17.86 -0.85 -21.47
CA ILE A 79 -16.56 -0.19 -21.23
C ILE A 79 -16.00 -0.56 -19.84
N ILE A 80 -16.85 -0.53 -18.81
CA ILE A 80 -16.41 -0.86 -17.44
C ILE A 80 -15.98 -2.33 -17.35
N ARG A 81 -16.75 -3.27 -17.94
CA ARG A 81 -16.37 -4.69 -18.02
C ARG A 81 -15.03 -4.89 -18.73
N SER A 82 -14.82 -4.19 -19.86
CA SER A 82 -13.55 -4.22 -20.58
C SER A 82 -12.37 -3.72 -19.76
N ILE A 83 -12.54 -2.67 -18.93
CA ILE A 83 -11.49 -2.16 -18.04
C ILE A 83 -11.20 -3.16 -16.90
N LEU A 84 -12.25 -3.83 -16.39
CA LEU A 84 -12.13 -4.81 -15.32
C LEU A 84 -11.66 -6.20 -15.79
N GLY A 85 -11.49 -6.39 -17.11
CA GLY A 85 -11.12 -7.69 -17.69
C GLY A 85 -12.15 -8.79 -17.43
N SER A 86 -13.41 -8.40 -17.21
CA SER A 86 -14.54 -9.28 -16.87
C SER A 86 -15.47 -9.48 -18.06
#